data_AF-A0A644W214-F1
#
_entry.id   AF-A0A644W214-F1
#
_cell.length_a   1.000
_cell.length_b   1.000
_cell.length_c   1.000
_cell.angle_alpha   90.00
_cell.angle_beta   90.00
_cell.angle_gamma   90.00
#
_symmetry.space_group_name_H-M   'P 1'
#
loop_
_entity.id
_entity.type
_entity.pdbx_description
1 polymer ?
#
loop_
_entity_poly.entity_id
_entity_poly.type
_entity_poly.pdbx_seq_one_letter_code
_entity_poly.pdbx_strand_id
1 'polypeptide(L)'
;MPLWLIILIAIIVLYYSLYFIPAGLWLTARFAGVNISIFKLIGLRIKKVPPVLIVKSLIAANEAGIVVTAAEMQKHYLEGGDINKTIVLMLEAKKEGRTLSYSEAAALGENNA
;
A
#
# COMPACT_ATOMS: atom_id res chain seq x y z
N MET A 1 -17.66 36.00 17.40
CA MET A 1 -18.09 34.60 17.16
C MET A 1 -18.18 33.90 18.50
N PRO A 2 -19.27 33.17 18.79
CA PRO A 2 -19.41 32.53 20.09
C PRO A 2 -18.44 31.33 20.22
N LEU A 3 -17.87 31.14 21.41
CA LEU A 3 -16.79 30.16 21.68
C LEU A 3 -17.17 28.72 21.31
N TRP A 4 -18.44 28.35 21.50
CA TRP A 4 -18.96 27.03 21.14
C TRP A 4 -18.91 26.74 19.64
N LEU A 5 -19.00 27.77 18.79
CA LEU A 5 -18.90 27.63 17.33
C LEU A 5 -17.48 27.26 16.91
N ILE A 6 -16.47 27.83 17.59
CA ILE A 6 -15.04 27.54 17.33
C ILE A 6 -14.73 26.09 17.72
N ILE A 7 -15.24 25.64 18.87
CA ILE A 7 -15.08 24.26 19.35
C ILE A 7 -15.74 23.28 18.38
N LEU A 8 -16.95 23.58 17.90
CA LEU A 8 -17.66 22.74 16.93
C LEU A 8 -16.88 22.63 15.61
N ILE A 9 -16.37 23.74 15.09
CA ILE A 9 -15.55 23.76 13.86
C ILE A 9 -14.25 22.96 14.04
N ALA A 10 -13.57 23.11 15.19
CA ALA A 10 -12.34 22.37 15.48
C ALA A 10 -12.57 20.85 15.53
N ILE A 11 -13.68 20.41 16.12
CA ILE A 11 -14.05 18.98 16.17
C ILE A 11 -14.35 18.45 14.77
N ILE A 12 -15.08 19.22 13.94
CA ILE A 12 -15.40 18.83 12.55
C ILE A 12 -14.12 18.71 11.73
N VAL A 13 -13.22 19.68 11.81
CA VAL A 13 -11.93 19.65 11.08
C VAL A 13 -11.07 18.47 11.56
N LEU A 14 -11.02 18.21 12.86
CA LEU A 14 -10.28 17.07 13.41
C LEU A 14 -10.85 15.74 12.94
N TYR A 15 -12.18 15.59 12.95
CA TYR A 15 -12.88 14.40 12.45
C TYR A 15 -12.61 14.14 10.97
N TYR A 16 -12.72 15.17 10.13
CA TYR A 16 -12.39 15.06 8.71
C TYR A 16 -10.91 14.76 8.49
N SER A 17 -10.00 15.32 9.30
CA SER A 17 -8.57 15.05 9.22
C SER A 17 -8.24 13.59 9.57
N LEU A 18 -8.87 13.04 10.62
CA LEU A 18 -8.75 11.63 11.00
C LEU A 18 -9.32 10.67 9.94
N TYR A 19 -10.41 11.05 9.27
CA TYR A 19 -10.98 10.25 8.18
C TYR A 19 -10.12 10.30 6.91
N PHE A 20 -9.52 11.46 6.63
CA PHE A 20 -8.78 11.68 5.40
C PHE A 20 -7.34 11.14 5.47
N ILE A 21 -6.69 11.20 6.64
CA ILE A 21 -5.32 10.71 6.81
C ILE A 21 -5.35 9.18 7.00
N PRO A 22 -4.60 8.38 6.20
CA PRO A 22 -4.47 6.94 6.41
C PRO A 22 -3.56 6.65 7.63
N ALA A 23 -3.81 7.29 8.76
CA ALA A 23 -2.99 7.17 9.95
C ALA A 23 -2.98 5.73 10.46
N GLY A 24 -4.14 5.07 10.46
CA GLY A 24 -4.25 3.65 10.80
C GLY A 24 -3.43 2.76 9.86
N LEU A 25 -3.57 2.93 8.55
CA LEU A 25 -2.84 2.12 7.56
C LEU A 25 -1.31 2.34 7.64
N TRP A 26 -0.89 3.59 7.81
CA TRP A 26 0.51 3.93 7.99
C TRP A 26 1.09 3.28 9.26
N LEU A 27 0.34 3.34 10.36
CA LEU A 27 0.74 2.75 11.62
C LEU A 27 0.86 1.22 11.50
N THR A 28 -0.08 0.55 10.83
CA THR A 28 0.00 -0.88 10.53
C THR A 28 1.25 -1.23 9.73
N ALA A 29 1.57 -0.44 8.69
CA ALA A 29 2.78 -0.65 7.90
C ALA A 29 4.06 -0.55 8.77
N ARG A 30 4.12 0.46 9.66
CA ARG A 30 5.27 0.66 10.55
C ARG A 30 5.44 -0.49 11.54
N PHE A 31 4.36 -0.99 12.13
CA PHE A 31 4.41 -2.16 13.02
C PHE A 31 4.84 -3.44 12.30
N ALA A 32 4.47 -3.60 11.03
CA ALA A 32 4.91 -4.71 10.19
C ALA A 32 6.36 -4.54 9.65
N GLY A 33 7.10 -3.52 10.09
CA GLY A 33 8.46 -3.25 9.63
C GLY A 33 8.56 -2.59 8.24
N VAL A 34 7.43 -2.24 7.61
CA VAL A 34 7.39 -1.57 6.31
C VAL A 34 7.50 -0.06 6.51
N ASN A 35 8.61 0.52 6.04
CA ASN A 35 8.82 1.96 6.13
C ASN A 35 8.25 2.69 4.89
N ILE A 36 6.98 3.08 4.97
CA ILE A 36 6.31 3.91 3.95
C ILE A 36 5.93 5.27 4.53
N SER A 37 6.23 6.36 3.83
CA SER A 37 5.89 7.71 4.29
C SER A 37 4.39 7.99 4.14
N ILE A 38 3.81 8.75 5.07
CA ILE A 38 2.42 9.23 4.97
C ILE A 38 2.19 9.98 3.65
N PHE A 39 3.15 10.81 3.24
CA PHE A 39 3.12 11.50 1.94
C PHE A 39 3.00 10.55 0.74
N LYS A 40 3.65 9.38 0.80
CA LYS A 40 3.53 8.36 -0.25
C LYS A 40 2.12 7.78 -0.30
N LEU A 41 1.52 7.47 0.86
CA LEU A 41 0.14 6.98 0.94
C LEU A 41 -0.88 7.97 0.40
N ILE A 42 -0.69 9.26 0.69
CA ILE A 42 -1.52 10.33 0.11
C ILE A 42 -1.31 10.40 -1.40
N GLY A 43 -0.05 10.33 -1.86
CA GLY A 43 0.30 10.31 -3.29
C GLY A 43 -0.32 9.15 -4.05
N LEU A 44 -0.48 7.98 -3.43
CA LEU A 44 -1.20 6.85 -4.03
C LEU A 44 -2.67 7.19 -4.30
N ARG A 45 -3.36 7.82 -3.33
CA ARG A 45 -4.76 8.24 -3.52
C ARG A 45 -4.92 9.25 -4.65
N ILE A 46 -4.00 10.22 -4.74
CA ILE A 46 -4.00 11.23 -5.83
C ILE A 46 -3.89 10.54 -7.20
N LYS A 47 -3.05 9.51 -7.30
CA LYS A 47 -2.88 8.71 -8.52
C LYS A 47 -3.95 7.65 -8.73
N LYS A 48 -5.06 7.69 -7.96
CA LYS A 48 -6.16 6.70 -8.00
C LYS A 48 -5.69 5.26 -7.73
N VAL A 49 -4.58 5.08 -7.01
CA VAL A 49 -4.09 3.77 -6.58
C VAL A 49 -4.56 3.50 -5.15
N PRO A 50 -5.26 2.38 -4.87
CA PRO A 50 -5.72 2.05 -3.53
C PRO A 50 -4.52 1.86 -2.57
N PRO A 51 -4.32 2.74 -1.56
CA PRO A 51 -3.17 2.64 -0.67
C PRO A 51 -3.21 1.36 0.19
N VAL A 52 -4.41 0.87 0.50
CA VAL A 52 -4.63 -0.36 1.28
C VAL A 52 -4.05 -1.57 0.56
N LEU A 53 -4.22 -1.65 -0.77
CA LEU A 53 -3.71 -2.74 -1.59
C LEU A 53 -2.18 -2.79 -1.55
N ILE A 54 -1.54 -1.63 -1.77
CA ILE A 54 -0.09 -1.48 -1.77
C ILE A 54 0.49 -1.84 -0.40
N VAL A 55 -0.08 -1.31 0.69
CA VAL A 55 0.44 -1.57 2.04
C VAL A 55 0.30 -3.04 2.42
N LYS A 56 -0.86 -3.66 2.18
CA LYS A 56 -1.02 -5.10 2.48
C LYS A 56 -0.04 -5.97 1.69
N SER A 57 0.15 -5.66 0.42
CA SER A 57 1.10 -6.35 -0.46
C SER A 57 2.55 -6.19 0.02
N LEU A 58 2.93 -4.98 0.45
CA LEU A 58 4.25 -4.71 1.02
C LEU A 58 4.49 -5.44 2.34
N ILE A 59 3.47 -5.51 3.20
CA ILE A 59 3.54 -6.25 4.47
C ILE A 59 3.79 -7.74 4.17
N ALA A 60 2.99 -8.34 3.29
CA ALA A 60 3.14 -9.75 2.93
C ALA A 60 4.52 -10.05 2.32
N ALA A 61 5.02 -9.18 1.45
CA ALA A 61 6.36 -9.31 0.90
C ALA A 61 7.45 -9.16 1.97
N ASN A 62 7.34 -8.16 2.85
CA ASN A 62 8.30 -7.92 3.92
C ASN A 62 8.36 -9.09 4.93
N GLU A 63 7.20 -9.63 5.31
CA GLU A 63 7.09 -10.82 6.17
C GLU A 63 7.77 -12.04 5.55
N ALA A 64 7.68 -12.18 4.22
CA ALA A 64 8.41 -13.22 3.51
C ALA A 64 9.87 -12.86 3.21
N GLY A 65 10.35 -11.67 3.58
CA GLY A 65 11.71 -11.20 3.27
C GLY A 65 11.95 -10.96 1.77
N ILE A 66 10.90 -10.60 1.03
CA ILE A 66 10.96 -10.21 -0.38
C ILE A 66 11.10 -8.68 -0.44
N VAL A 67 12.15 -8.21 -1.12
CA VAL A 67 12.38 -6.77 -1.29
C VAL A 67 11.62 -6.28 -2.51
N VAL A 68 10.58 -5.48 -2.26
CA VAL A 68 9.76 -4.84 -3.30
C VAL A 68 9.36 -3.46 -2.83
N THR A 69 9.28 -2.52 -3.77
CA THR A 69 8.95 -1.13 -3.47
C THR A 69 7.49 -0.81 -3.78
N ALA A 70 6.94 0.14 -3.02
CA ALA A 70 5.62 0.71 -3.30
C ALA A 70 5.53 1.32 -4.72
N ALA A 71 6.66 1.75 -5.29
CA ALA A 71 6.71 2.38 -6.61
C ALA A 71 6.50 1.35 -7.73
N GLU A 72 7.11 0.17 -7.63
CA GLU A 72 6.92 -0.92 -8.58
C GLU A 72 5.47 -1.41 -8.59
N MET A 73 4.90 -1.63 -7.39
CA MET A 73 3.49 -2.01 -7.27
C MET A 73 2.56 -0.96 -7.85
N GLN A 74 2.81 0.32 -7.55
CA GLN A 74 2.02 1.42 -8.07
C GLN A 74 2.12 1.51 -9.60
N LYS A 75 3.31 1.31 -10.18
CA LYS A 75 3.51 1.30 -11.64
C LYS A 75 2.70 0.18 -12.27
N HIS A 76 2.85 -1.05 -11.77
CA HIS A 76 2.14 -2.22 -12.28
C HIS A 76 0.61 -2.08 -12.18
N TYR A 77 0.10 -1.52 -11.07
CA TYR A 77 -1.32 -1.23 -10.93
C TYR A 77 -1.84 -0.24 -11.96
N LEU A 78 -1.06 0.81 -12.27
CA LEU A 78 -1.44 1.81 -13.28
C LEU A 78 -1.38 1.24 -14.70
N GLU A 79 -0.56 0.21 -14.93
CA GLU A 79 -0.51 -0.56 -16.18
C GLU A 79 -1.68 -1.56 -16.28
N GLY A 80 -2.53 -1.66 -15.25
CA GLY A 80 -3.68 -2.57 -15.21
C GLY A 80 -3.37 -3.94 -14.63
N GLY A 81 -2.16 -4.14 -14.10
CA GLY A 81 -1.72 -5.40 -13.53
C GLY A 81 -2.26 -5.70 -12.12
N ASP A 82 -2.28 -6.99 -11.78
CA ASP A 82 -2.74 -7.47 -10.47
C ASP A 82 -1.55 -7.63 -9.50
N ILE A 83 -1.45 -6.69 -8.56
CA ILE A 83 -0.44 -6.70 -7.51
C ILE A 83 -0.58 -7.92 -6.60
N ASN A 84 -1.80 -8.31 -6.22
CA ASN A 84 -2.00 -9.44 -5.31
C ASN A 84 -1.51 -10.74 -5.95
N LYS A 85 -1.91 -10.98 -7.21
CA LYS A 85 -1.47 -12.16 -7.97
C LYS A 85 0.05 -12.21 -8.08
N THR A 86 0.67 -11.07 -8.43
CA THR A 86 2.13 -10.95 -8.52
C THR A 86 2.82 -11.32 -7.20
N ILE A 87 2.34 -10.79 -6.08
CA ILE A 87 2.94 -11.06 -4.77
C ILE A 87 2.74 -12.52 -4.35
N VAL A 88 1.57 -13.10 -4.59
CA VAL A 88 1.32 -14.52 -4.32
C VAL A 88 2.30 -15.40 -5.09
N LEU A 89 2.52 -15.14 -6.38
CA LEU A 89 3.51 -15.88 -7.19
C LEU A 89 4.93 -15.75 -6.64
N MET A 90 5.33 -14.55 -6.20
CA MET A 90 6.65 -14.36 -5.57
C MET A 90 6.77 -15.14 -4.26
N LEU A 91 5.70 -15.18 -3.45
CA LEU A 91 5.65 -15.96 -2.20
C LEU A 91 5.75 -17.46 -2.47
N GLU A 92 5.06 -17.96 -3.50
CA GLU A 92 5.11 -19.37 -3.93
C GLU A 92 6.50 -19.75 -4.42
N ALA A 93 7.08 -18.97 -5.32
CA ALA A 93 8.44 -19.21 -5.79
C ALA A 93 9.45 -19.23 -4.63
N LYS A 94 9.31 -18.31 -3.67
CA LYS A 94 10.18 -18.26 -2.49
C LYS A 94 10.04 -19.50 -1.60
N LYS A 95 8.83 -20.05 -1.45
CA LYS A 95 8.61 -21.33 -0.74
C LYS A 95 9.32 -22.50 -1.43
N GLU A 96 9.41 -22.46 -2.76
CA GLU A 96 10.14 -23.45 -3.57
C GLU A 96 11.66 -23.19 -3.64
N GLY A 97 12.17 -22.20 -2.91
CA GLY A 97 13.59 -21.84 -2.91
C GLY A 97 14.04 -21.02 -4.13
N ARG A 98 13.11 -20.52 -4.95
CA ARG A 98 13.38 -19.66 -6.11
C ARG A 98 13.07 -18.20 -5.77
N THR A 99 13.96 -17.28 -6.14
CA THR A 99 13.71 -15.85 -6.00
C THR A 99 13.29 -15.28 -7.35
N LEU A 100 12.05 -14.83 -7.46
CA LEU A 100 11.57 -14.09 -8.62
C LEU A 100 11.66 -12.59 -8.34
N SER A 101 12.11 -11.83 -9.34
CA SER A 101 11.94 -10.38 -9.36
C SER A 101 10.47 -10.02 -9.55
N TYR A 102 10.12 -8.79 -9.15
CA TYR A 102 8.74 -8.30 -9.28
C TYR A 102 8.27 -8.29 -10.73
N SER A 103 9.13 -7.93 -11.69
CA SER A 103 8.78 -7.93 -13.11
C SER A 103 8.56 -9.35 -13.67
N GLU A 104 9.34 -10.34 -13.23
CA GLU A 104 9.16 -11.74 -13.66
C GLU A 104 7.84 -12.29 -13.15
N ALA A 105 7.52 -12.06 -11.87
CA ALA A 105 6.26 -12.50 -11.30
C ALA A 105 5.05 -11.80 -11.95
N ALA A 106 5.17 -10.51 -12.28
CA ALA A 106 4.13 -9.77 -13.00
C ALA A 106 3.90 -10.34 -14.40
N ALA A 107 4.97 -10.61 -15.16
CA ALA A 107 4.89 -11.20 -16.49
C ALA A 107 4.28 -12.63 -16.46
N LEU A 108 4.59 -13.43 -15.43
CA LEU A 108 3.98 -14.75 -15.23
C LEU A 108 2.50 -14.64 -14.85
N GLY A 109 2.12 -13.62 -14.09
CA GLY A 109 0.74 -13.37 -13.69
C GLY A 109 -0.17 -12.98 -14.87
N GLU A 110 0.33 -12.18 -15.81
CA GLU A 110 -0.40 -11.74 -17.00
C GLU A 110 -0.65 -12.85 -18.01
N ASN A 111 0.32 -13.76 -18.21
CA ASN A 111 0.17 -14.89 -19.13
C ASN A 111 -0.83 -15.97 -18.66
N ASN A 112 -1.19 -15.96 -17.37
CA ASN A 112 -2.13 -16.90 -16.75
C ASN A 112 -3.46 -16.22 -16.39
N ALA A 113 -3.82 -15.11 -17.04
CA ALA A 113 -5.04 -14.34 -16.80
C ALA A 113 -6.12 -14.62 -17.86
#